data_AF-A0A931X3A7-F1
#
_entry.id   AF-A0A931X3A7-F1
#
_cell.length_a   1.000
_cell.length_b   1.000
_cell.length_c   1.000
_cell.angle_alpha   90.00
_cell.angle_beta   90.00
_cell.angle_gamma   90.00
#
_symmetry.space_group_name_H-M   'P 1'
#
loop_
_entity.id
_entity.type
_entity.pdbx_description
1 polymer ?
#
loop_
_entity_poly.entity_id
_entity_poly.type
_entity_poly.pdbx_seq_one_letter_code
_entity_poly.pdbx_strand_id
1 'polypeptide(L)'
;MEIFEDDDEGYLRWLRLHPNGYVLNYKRPPEVNVLKLHHSTCGDITGTPHRGDLWTVAYGKACSDDRRGLERYARQLGGSALECGNCFR
;
A
#
# COMPACT_ATOMS: atom_id res chain seq x y z
N MET A 1 5.50 -8.13 -7.62
CA MET A 1 5.42 -7.23 -6.47
C MET A 1 6.41 -6.11 -6.70
N GLU A 2 5.94 -4.88 -6.61
CA GLU A 2 6.71 -3.65 -6.83
C GLU A 2 6.62 -2.80 -5.57
N ILE A 3 7.71 -2.15 -5.19
CA ILE A 3 7.77 -1.30 -3.99
C ILE A 3 8.04 0.13 -4.43
N PHE A 4 7.18 1.05 -4.00
CA PHE A 4 7.32 2.46 -4.26
C PHE A 4 7.62 3.20 -2.95
N GLU A 5 8.78 3.85 -2.94
CA GLU A 5 9.30 4.69 -1.87
C GLU A 5 9.92 5.92 -2.53
N ASP A 6 9.48 7.12 -2.12
CA ASP A 6 9.86 8.39 -2.77
C ASP A 6 9.57 8.43 -4.30
N ASP A 7 8.60 7.63 -4.78
CA ASP A 7 8.16 7.49 -6.16
C ASP A 7 6.61 7.49 -6.28
N ASP A 8 6.02 8.67 -6.12
CA ASP A 8 4.58 8.87 -6.28
C ASP A 8 4.11 8.67 -7.72
N GLU A 9 4.93 9.03 -8.71
CA GLU A 9 4.57 8.89 -10.11
C GLU A 9 4.43 7.42 -10.50
N GLY A 10 5.41 6.60 -10.11
CA GLY A 10 5.39 5.16 -10.29
C GLY A 10 4.21 4.52 -9.57
N TYR A 11 3.99 4.88 -8.30
CA TYR A 11 2.85 4.40 -7.53
C TYR A 11 1.50 4.74 -8.19
N LEU A 12 1.28 6.00 -8.56
CA LEU A 12 0.03 6.44 -9.20
C LEU A 12 -0.16 5.79 -10.58
N ARG A 13 0.93 5.57 -11.33
CA ARG A 13 0.89 4.83 -12.58
C ARG A 13 0.49 3.37 -12.36
N TRP A 14 1.07 2.73 -11.34
CA TRP A 14 0.74 1.34 -10.99
C TRP A 14 -0.73 1.19 -10.66
N LEU A 15 -1.30 2.07 -9.83
CA LEU A 15 -2.73 2.03 -9.47
C LEU A 15 -3.65 2.09 -10.72
N ARG A 16 -3.30 2.90 -11.73
CA ARG A 16 -4.07 3.00 -12.98
C ARG A 16 -4.01 1.73 -13.84
N LEU A 17 -2.88 1.03 -13.82
CA LEU A 17 -2.67 -0.18 -14.62
C LEU A 17 -3.20 -1.45 -13.93
N HIS A 18 -3.35 -1.42 -12.61
CA HIS A 18 -3.71 -2.58 -11.79
C HIS A 18 -5.01 -2.34 -10.98
N PRO A 19 -6.18 -2.13 -11.61
CA PRO A 19 -7.42 -1.79 -10.92
C PRO A 19 -7.98 -2.92 -10.01
N ASN A 20 -7.52 -4.16 -10.22
CA ASN A 20 -7.84 -5.32 -9.37
C ASN A 20 -6.71 -5.67 -8.40
N GLY A 21 -5.67 -4.85 -8.36
CA GLY A 21 -4.47 -5.07 -7.57
C GLY A 21 -4.66 -4.77 -6.08
N TYR A 22 -3.63 -5.09 -5.32
CA TYR A 22 -3.56 -4.88 -3.88
C TYR A 22 -2.35 -4.02 -3.52
N VAL A 23 -2.49 -3.27 -2.43
CA VAL A 23 -1.45 -2.39 -1.91
C VAL A 23 -1.31 -2.65 -0.42
N LEU A 24 -0.10 -2.99 0.02
CA LEU A 24 0.31 -2.97 1.41
C LEU A 24 0.95 -1.61 1.68
N ASN A 25 0.23 -0.76 2.41
CA ASN A 25 0.71 0.51 2.93
C ASN A 25 1.43 0.26 4.27
N TYR A 26 2.66 0.75 4.41
CA TYR A 26 3.44 0.66 5.65
C TYR A 26 4.18 1.96 5.95
N LYS A 27 4.34 2.31 7.23
CA LYS A 27 5.11 3.50 7.62
C LYS A 27 6.61 3.32 7.33
N ARG A 28 7.35 4.41 7.13
CA ARG A 28 8.81 4.39 6.98
C ARG A 28 9.48 5.05 8.21
N PRO A 29 10.36 4.37 8.96
CA PRO A 29 10.66 2.92 8.86
C PRO A 29 9.44 2.05 9.24
N PRO A 30 9.40 0.76 8.82
CA PRO A 30 8.27 -0.14 9.08
C PRO A 30 7.93 -0.27 10.55
N GLU A 31 6.68 0.01 10.89
CA GLU A 31 6.08 -0.26 12.19
C GLU A 31 5.03 -1.37 12.03
N VAL A 32 5.18 -2.45 12.81
CA VAL A 32 4.34 -3.67 12.66
C VAL A 32 2.84 -3.42 12.80
N ASN A 33 2.45 -2.36 13.54
CA ASN A 33 1.05 -1.98 13.76
C ASN A 33 0.46 -1.15 12.60
N VAL A 34 1.28 -0.78 11.62
CA VAL A 34 0.92 0.12 10.52
C VAL A 34 1.02 -0.58 9.17
N LEU A 35 0.81 -1.91 9.13
CA LEU A 35 0.78 -2.71 7.90
C LEU A 35 -0.67 -2.86 7.41
N LYS A 36 -1.12 -1.97 6.51
CA LYS A 36 -2.51 -1.91 6.05
C LYS A 36 -2.64 -2.40 4.60
N LEU A 37 -3.47 -3.42 4.37
CA LEU A 37 -3.78 -3.97 3.06
C LEU A 37 -5.03 -3.29 2.48
N HIS A 38 -4.91 -2.81 1.25
CA HIS A 38 -5.97 -2.15 0.50
C HIS A 38 -6.15 -2.80 -0.88
N HIS A 39 -7.33 -2.61 -1.48
CA HIS A 39 -7.47 -2.65 -2.93
C HIS A 39 -6.84 -1.40 -3.55
N SER A 40 -6.27 -1.52 -4.75
CA SER A 40 -5.67 -0.39 -5.49
C SER A 40 -6.65 0.75 -5.80
N THR A 41 -7.95 0.49 -5.73
CA THR A 41 -9.01 1.49 -5.94
C THR A 41 -9.50 2.17 -4.65
N CYS A 42 -8.88 1.87 -3.50
CA CYS A 42 -9.31 2.40 -2.21
C CYS A 42 -9.11 3.92 -2.11
N GLY A 43 -10.17 4.63 -1.72
CA GLY A 43 -10.15 6.10 -1.53
C GLY A 43 -9.14 6.61 -0.50
N ASP A 44 -8.72 5.77 0.45
CA ASP A 44 -7.73 6.16 1.47
C ASP A 44 -6.29 6.22 0.93
N ILE A 45 -6.05 5.58 -0.23
CA ILE A 45 -4.73 5.48 -0.87
C ILE A 45 -4.73 5.91 -2.34
N THR A 46 -5.83 6.52 -2.78
CA THR A 46 -6.03 7.12 -4.11
C THR A 46 -6.51 8.56 -3.94
N GLY A 47 -6.29 9.40 -4.95
CA GLY A 47 -6.70 10.81 -4.91
C GLY A 47 -5.64 11.72 -4.29
N THR A 48 -6.06 12.61 -3.38
CA THR A 48 -5.19 13.62 -2.77
C THR A 48 -4.76 13.20 -1.36
N PRO A 49 -3.46 13.12 -1.08
CA PRO A 49 -2.95 12.87 0.27
C PRO A 49 -3.45 13.89 1.28
N HIS A 50 -3.81 13.42 2.49
CA HIS A 50 -4.55 14.20 3.50
C HIS A 50 -3.84 15.46 4.03
N ARG A 51 -2.57 15.70 3.69
CA ARG A 51 -1.79 16.86 4.17
C ARG A 51 -0.96 17.56 3.08
N GLY A 52 -1.24 17.28 1.80
CA GLY A 52 -0.35 17.72 0.71
C GLY A 52 0.99 16.98 0.68
N ASP A 53 1.14 15.95 1.51
CA ASP A 53 2.29 15.04 1.53
C ASP A 53 2.29 14.14 0.29
N LEU A 54 3.44 13.60 -0.08
CA LEU A 54 3.55 12.56 -1.13
C LEU A 54 3.15 11.19 -0.57
N TRP A 55 2.49 10.36 -1.39
CA TRP A 55 2.04 9.01 -1.03
C TRP A 55 3.16 8.11 -0.53
N THR A 56 4.36 8.27 -1.07
CA THR A 56 5.47 7.32 -0.93
C THR A 56 6.61 7.80 -0.04
N VAL A 57 6.48 8.99 0.58
CA VAL A 57 7.52 9.58 1.44
C VAL A 57 7.43 9.04 2.86
N ALA A 58 6.35 9.37 3.58
CA ALA A 58 6.15 8.89 4.96
C ALA A 58 5.76 7.40 5.03
N TYR A 59 5.34 6.84 3.91
CA TYR A 59 4.86 5.48 3.80
C TYR A 59 5.44 4.80 2.57
N GLY A 60 5.85 3.55 2.69
CA GLY A 60 6.13 2.70 1.54
C GLY A 60 4.86 2.03 1.03
N LYS A 61 4.84 1.72 -0.26
CA LYS A 61 3.73 1.04 -0.95
C LYS A 61 4.25 -0.22 -1.60
N ALA A 62 3.96 -1.38 -1.04
CA ALA A 62 4.21 -2.65 -1.71
C ALA A 62 2.96 -3.08 -2.49
N CYS A 63 3.08 -3.17 -3.81
CA CYS A 63 1.99 -3.36 -4.74
C CYS A 63 2.10 -4.71 -5.45
N SER A 64 0.98 -5.41 -5.64
CA SER A 64 0.94 -6.72 -6.29
C SER A 64 -0.48 -7.07 -6.73
N ASP A 65 -0.62 -7.78 -7.85
CA ASP A 65 -1.89 -8.44 -8.20
C ASP A 65 -2.15 -9.70 -7.35
N ASP A 66 -1.11 -10.26 -6.70
CA ASP A 66 -1.22 -11.37 -5.75
C ASP A 66 -1.24 -10.85 -4.31
N ARG A 67 -2.42 -10.90 -3.68
CA ARG A 67 -2.64 -10.61 -2.27
C ARG A 67 -1.74 -11.44 -1.35
N ARG A 68 -1.57 -12.75 -1.62
CA ARG A 68 -0.80 -13.64 -0.74
C ARG A 68 0.67 -13.25 -0.70
N GLY A 69 1.19 -12.70 -1.81
CA GLY A 69 2.52 -12.09 -1.88
C GLY A 69 2.70 -10.97 -0.87
N LEU A 70 1.73 -10.07 -0.76
CA LEU A 70 1.77 -8.95 0.19
C LEU A 70 1.64 -9.40 1.64
N GLU A 71 0.82 -10.43 1.92
CA GLU A 71 0.73 -11.02 3.26
C GLU A 71 2.04 -11.71 3.69
N ARG A 72 2.75 -12.35 2.76
CA ARG A 72 4.11 -12.86 3.02
C ARG A 72 5.08 -11.72 3.30
N TYR A 73 5.02 -10.64 2.52
CA TYR A 73 5.88 -9.47 2.74
C TYR A 73 5.61 -8.80 4.09
N ALA A 74 4.36 -8.65 4.50
CA ALA A 74 4.01 -8.12 5.83
C ALA A 74 4.63 -8.92 6.98
N ARG A 75 4.70 -10.26 6.86
CA ARG A 75 5.39 -11.12 7.82
C ARG A 75 6.90 -10.92 7.84
N GLN A 76 7.51 -10.67 6.70
CA GLN A 76 8.94 -10.32 6.62
C GLN A 76 9.24 -8.98 7.30
N LEU A 77 8.29 -8.04 7.27
CA LEU A 77 8.34 -6.78 8.03
C LEU A 77 8.02 -6.96 9.53
N GLY A 78 7.81 -8.18 10.00
CA GLY A 78 7.58 -8.51 11.42
C GLY A 78 6.13 -8.41 11.89
N GLY A 79 5.17 -8.22 10.99
CA GLY A 79 3.76 -8.08 11.34
C GLY A 79 2.81 -8.92 10.48
N SER A 80 1.54 -8.55 10.48
CA SER A 80 0.51 -9.14 9.61
C SER A 80 -0.18 -8.04 8.82
N ALA A 81 -0.60 -8.34 7.61
CA ALA A 81 -1.35 -7.41 6.77
C ALA A 81 -2.75 -7.22 7.37
N LEU A 82 -2.99 -6.06 7.99
CA LEU A 82 -4.30 -5.69 8.50
C LEU A 82 -5.18 -5.23 7.35
N GLU A 83 -6.35 -5.81 7.17
CA GLU A 83 -7.26 -5.40 6.10
C GLU A 83 -7.79 -3.98 6.33
N CYS A 84 -7.92 -3.22 5.25
CA CYS A 84 -8.65 -1.97 5.26
C CYS A 84 -10.14 -2.25 5.43
N GLY A 85 -10.72 -1.70 6.49
CA GLY A 85 -12.14 -1.82 6.78
C GLY A 85 -13.06 -1.08 5.80
N ASN A 86 -12.55 -0.44 4.75
CA ASN A 86 -13.36 0.05 3.63
C ASN A 86 -13.23 -0.84 2.38
N CYS A 87 -12.19 -1.67 2.31
CA CYS A 87 -11.93 -2.58 1.19
C CYS A 87 -12.56 -3.96 1.39
N PHE A 88 -12.54 -4.47 2.62
CA PHE A 88 -12.85 -5.88 2.92
C PHE A 88 -13.98 -6.03 3.94
N ARG A 89 -15.03 -5.20 3.83
CA ARG A 89 -16.28 -5.39 4.60
C ARG A 89 -17.15 -6.47 4.01
#